data_AF-A0ABD2W209-F1
#
_entry.id   AF-A0ABD2W209-F1
#
_cell.length_a   1.000
_cell.length_b   1.000
_cell.length_c   1.000
_cell.angle_alpha   90.00
_cell.angle_beta   90.00
_cell.angle_gamma   90.00
#
_symmetry.space_group_name_H-M   'P 1'
#
loop_
_entity.id
_entity.type
_entity.pdbx_description
1 polymer ?
#
loop_
_entity_poly.entity_id
_entity_poly.type
_entity_poly.pdbx_seq_one_letter_code
_entity_poly.pdbx_strand_id
1 'polypeptide(L)'
;MLKLFKWCRRFARKKWLTIFIITAALFIILQIGYANLLWEKVESDSKYRQHVAAHKVLSKWNESYHSKIVKDPYGHSISLRGINIKDTLKFIPNSKGKFKCLKSKTEIDFIKVNDDYCDCLEDGSDEPGTNACNNGIFHCEKVSKGMTEKIPSYRVNDGVCDCCDGSDEWLEISILDTQIVSGNQSLQYRKTICQNKCINS
;
A
#
# COMPACT_ATOMS: atom_id res chain seq x y z
N MET A 1 24.28 -15.80 70.15
CA MET A 1 22.95 -15.42 69.60
C MET A 1 23.00 -14.84 68.17
N LEU A 2 23.99 -14.01 67.77
CA LEU A 2 24.03 -13.36 66.44
C LEU A 2 24.36 -14.26 65.22
N LYS A 3 24.95 -15.44 65.39
CA LYS A 3 25.35 -16.33 64.27
C LYS A 3 24.19 -17.16 63.69
N LEU A 4 23.21 -17.57 64.52
CA LEU A 4 22.01 -18.29 64.05
C LEU A 4 21.09 -17.39 63.20
N PHE A 5 20.93 -16.12 63.59
CA PHE A 5 20.07 -15.16 62.88
C PHE A 5 20.58 -14.86 61.45
N LYS A 6 21.91 -14.80 61.25
CA LYS A 6 22.54 -14.58 59.94
C LYS A 6 22.42 -15.80 59.01
N TRP A 7 22.43 -17.02 59.55
CA TRP A 7 22.28 -18.26 58.78
C TRP A 7 20.82 -18.46 58.30
N CYS A 8 19.85 -18.23 59.18
CA CYS A 8 18.42 -18.27 58.83
C CYS A 8 18.05 -17.24 57.75
N ARG A 9 18.58 -16.01 57.84
CA ARG A 9 18.35 -14.94 56.86
C ARG A 9 19.01 -15.21 55.49
N ARG A 10 20.15 -15.92 55.46
CA ARG A 10 20.81 -16.40 54.21
C ARG A 10 20.06 -17.56 53.58
N PHE A 11 19.52 -18.48 54.38
CA PHE A 11 18.72 -19.61 53.90
C PHE A 11 17.38 -19.14 53.33
N ALA A 12 16.72 -18.18 54.00
CA ALA A 12 15.54 -17.50 53.49
C ALA A 12 15.84 -16.78 52.17
N ARG A 13 16.90 -15.96 52.09
CA ARG A 13 17.29 -15.28 50.84
C ARG A 13 17.57 -16.24 49.67
N LYS A 14 18.22 -17.38 49.92
CA LYS A 14 18.42 -18.41 48.88
C LYS A 14 17.09 -18.99 48.39
N LYS A 15 16.14 -19.27 49.29
CA LYS A 15 14.80 -19.75 48.93
C LYS A 15 14.00 -18.71 48.12
N TRP A 16 14.07 -17.44 48.49
CA TRP A 16 13.44 -16.35 47.75
C TRP A 16 14.06 -16.14 46.37
N LEU A 17 15.39 -16.27 46.25
CA LEU A 17 16.08 -16.21 44.98
C LEU A 17 15.69 -17.37 44.05
N THR A 18 15.58 -18.59 44.58
CA THR A 18 15.11 -19.75 43.79
C THR A 18 13.65 -19.58 43.35
N ILE A 19 12.78 -19.03 44.20
CA ILE A 19 11.39 -18.76 43.84
C ILE A 19 11.32 -17.71 42.71
N PHE A 20 12.11 -16.63 42.83
CA PHE A 20 12.15 -15.58 41.81
C PHE A 20 12.62 -16.10 40.44
N ILE A 21 13.65 -16.95 40.41
CA ILE A 21 14.16 -17.57 39.18
C ILE A 21 13.08 -18.46 38.53
N ILE A 22 12.35 -19.26 39.32
CA ILE A 22 11.27 -20.12 38.82
C ILE A 22 10.13 -19.28 38.25
N THR A 23 9.73 -18.20 38.92
CA THR A 23 8.67 -17.30 38.42
C THR A 23 9.08 -16.59 37.13
N ALA A 24 10.34 -16.16 37.02
CA ALA A 24 10.86 -15.54 35.81
C ALA A 24 10.92 -16.52 34.64
N ALA A 25 11.35 -17.76 34.88
CA ALA A 25 11.37 -18.81 33.87
C ALA A 25 9.96 -19.15 33.36
N LEU A 26 8.97 -19.26 34.26
CA LEU A 26 7.58 -19.48 33.88
C LEU A 26 7.02 -18.33 33.04
N PHE A 27 7.34 -17.08 33.40
CA PHE A 27 6.93 -15.91 32.62
C PHE A 27 7.54 -15.93 31.22
N ILE A 28 8.83 -16.26 31.08
CA ILE A 28 9.49 -16.37 29.77
C ILE A 28 8.85 -17.47 28.92
N ILE A 29 8.54 -18.63 29.50
CA ILE A 29 7.87 -19.74 28.80
C ILE A 29 6.48 -19.31 28.29
N LEU A 30 5.72 -18.58 29.12
CA LEU A 30 4.42 -18.01 28.72
C LEU A 30 4.56 -17.01 27.57
N GLN A 31 5.56 -16.12 27.61
CA GLN A 31 5.82 -15.17 26.53
C GLN A 31 6.20 -15.87 25.22
N ILE A 32 7.04 -16.92 25.27
CA ILE A 32 7.41 -17.71 24.09
C ILE A 32 6.19 -18.44 23.52
N GLY A 33 5.35 -19.04 24.37
CA GLY A 33 4.12 -19.71 23.93
C GLY A 33 3.14 -18.77 23.24
N TYR A 34 2.97 -17.55 23.79
CA TYR A 34 2.12 -16.53 23.19
C TYR A 34 2.69 -16.01 21.85
N ALA A 35 4.02 -15.82 21.78
CA ALA A 35 4.69 -15.43 20.55
C ALA A 35 4.55 -16.49 19.44
N ASN A 36 4.65 -17.78 19.76
CA ASN A 36 4.45 -18.87 18.80
C ASN A 36 3.00 -18.94 18.29
N LEU A 37 2.01 -18.76 19.17
CA LEU A 37 0.60 -18.71 18.80
C LEU A 37 0.30 -17.52 17.86
N LEU A 38 0.90 -16.36 18.14
CA LEU A 38 0.81 -15.20 17.26
C LEU A 38 1.55 -15.41 15.94
N TRP A 39 2.73 -16.03 15.97
CA TRP A 39 3.53 -16.32 14.78
C TRP A 39 2.79 -17.22 13.79
N GLU A 40 2.15 -18.29 14.28
CA GLU A 40 1.34 -19.20 13.46
C GLU A 40 0.16 -18.48 12.78
N LYS A 41 -0.48 -17.54 13.50
CA LYS A 41 -1.56 -16.71 12.94
C LYS A 41 -1.06 -15.70 11.90
N VAL A 42 0.12 -15.10 12.11
CA VAL A 42 0.75 -14.17 11.16
C VAL A 42 1.22 -14.91 9.90
N GLU A 43 1.73 -16.14 10.02
CA GLU A 43 2.17 -16.95 8.88
C GLU A 43 0.99 -17.38 7.99
N SER A 44 -0.16 -17.70 8.60
CA SER A 44 -1.42 -17.94 7.87
C SER A 44 -1.90 -16.72 7.09
N ASP A 45 -1.80 -15.51 7.66
CA ASP A 45 -2.25 -14.26 7.04
C ASP A 45 -1.26 -13.74 5.98
N SER A 46 0.05 -13.97 6.20
CA SER A 46 1.13 -13.73 5.22
C SER A 46 0.97 -14.58 3.97
N LYS A 47 0.64 -15.88 4.14
CA LYS A 47 0.40 -16.79 3.01
C LYS A 47 -0.82 -16.37 2.18
N TYR A 48 -1.85 -15.81 2.80
CA TYR A 48 -3.02 -15.27 2.09
C TYR A 48 -2.69 -13.96 1.34
N ARG A 49 -1.84 -13.09 1.89
CA ARG A 49 -1.31 -11.91 1.19
C ARG A 49 -0.44 -12.27 -0.02
N GLN A 50 0.34 -13.35 0.07
CA GLN A 50 1.16 -13.83 -1.05
C GLN A 50 0.32 -14.33 -2.25
N HIS A 51 -0.93 -14.75 -2.04
CA HIS A 51 -1.81 -15.15 -3.15
C HIS A 51 -2.37 -13.96 -3.96
N VAL A 52 -2.33 -12.73 -3.44
CA VAL A 52 -2.62 -11.50 -4.22
C VAL A 52 -1.39 -11.05 -5.04
N ALA A 53 -0.18 -11.41 -4.58
CA ALA A 53 1.09 -11.07 -5.23
C ALA A 53 1.70 -12.21 -6.08
N ALA A 54 0.93 -13.27 -6.37
CA ALA A 54 1.45 -14.51 -6.96
C ALA A 54 1.87 -14.41 -8.44
N HIS A 55 1.60 -13.29 -9.12
CA HIS A 55 2.13 -13.02 -10.44
C HIS A 55 2.98 -11.77 -10.44
N LYS A 56 4.11 -11.83 -11.16
CA LYS A 56 4.97 -10.68 -11.48
C LYS A 56 4.07 -9.58 -12.05
N VAL A 57 3.80 -8.55 -11.24
CA VAL A 57 3.07 -7.36 -11.67
C VAL A 57 3.88 -6.72 -12.79
N LEU A 58 3.44 -6.90 -14.04
CA LEU A 58 3.98 -6.11 -15.14
C LEU A 58 3.36 -4.72 -14.99
N SER A 59 4.16 -3.74 -14.59
CA SER A 59 3.70 -2.37 -14.49
C SER A 59 4.04 -1.59 -15.75
N LYS A 60 3.05 -0.89 -16.33
CA LYS A 60 3.26 0.10 -17.39
C LYS A 60 3.75 1.45 -16.86
N TRP A 61 4.25 1.49 -15.63
CA TRP A 61 4.75 2.69 -14.94
C TRP A 61 5.69 3.53 -15.81
N ASN A 62 6.58 2.86 -16.55
CA ASN A 62 7.62 3.49 -17.37
C ASN A 62 7.23 3.67 -18.84
N GLU A 63 6.00 3.35 -19.25
CA GLU A 63 5.57 3.61 -20.62
C GLU A 63 5.41 5.14 -20.81
N SER A 64 6.12 5.67 -21.81
CA SER A 64 6.17 7.11 -22.12
C SER A 64 4.80 7.70 -22.46
N TYR A 65 3.89 6.85 -22.92
CA TYR A 65 2.53 7.25 -23.27
C TYR A 65 1.68 7.59 -22.04
N HIS A 66 2.13 7.20 -20.84
CA HIS A 66 1.30 7.12 -19.65
C HIS A 66 1.86 7.80 -18.39
N SER A 67 3.07 8.34 -18.46
CA SER A 67 3.77 8.89 -17.29
C SER A 67 4.20 10.34 -17.51
N LYS A 68 3.56 11.26 -16.78
CA LYS A 68 3.97 12.67 -16.69
C LYS A 68 5.08 12.79 -15.64
N ILE A 69 6.31 12.48 -16.03
CA ILE A 69 7.43 12.45 -15.09
C ILE A 69 7.89 13.88 -14.77
N VAL A 70 7.94 14.22 -13.49
CA VAL A 70 8.46 15.48 -12.95
C VAL A 70 9.63 15.18 -12.02
N LYS A 71 10.70 15.98 -12.14
CA LYS A 71 11.84 15.90 -11.24
C LYS A 71 11.69 16.89 -10.11
N ASP A 72 12.00 16.45 -8.90
CA ASP A 72 12.08 17.31 -7.74
C ASP A 72 13.45 18.03 -7.65
N PRO A 73 13.63 18.98 -6.71
CA PRO A 73 14.91 19.68 -6.53
C PRO A 73 16.10 18.79 -6.15
N TYR A 74 15.84 17.56 -5.67
CA TYR A 74 16.85 16.59 -5.26
C TYR A 74 17.16 15.56 -6.37
N GLY A 75 16.42 15.59 -7.49
CA GLY A 75 16.60 14.73 -8.66
C GLY A 75 15.72 13.47 -8.67
N HIS A 76 14.83 13.28 -7.70
CA HIS A 76 13.85 12.19 -7.71
C HIS A 76 12.85 12.41 -8.84
N SER A 77 12.50 11.33 -9.56
CA SER A 77 11.54 11.37 -10.67
C SER A 77 10.20 10.81 -10.19
N ILE A 78 9.18 11.66 -10.10
CA ILE A 78 7.84 11.34 -9.65
C ILE A 78 6.89 11.37 -10.85
N SER A 79 6.00 10.39 -10.98
CA SER A 79 5.01 10.34 -12.06
C SER A 79 3.73 11.02 -11.61
N LEU A 80 3.34 12.11 -12.30
CA LEU A 80 2.06 12.77 -12.10
C LEU A 80 0.94 12.10 -12.91
N ARG A 81 0.86 10.76 -12.83
CA ARG A 81 -0.23 10.00 -13.45
C ARG A 81 -1.57 10.40 -12.86
N GLY A 82 -2.63 10.35 -13.67
CA GLY A 82 -4.01 10.59 -13.22
C GLY A 82 -4.37 12.04 -12.97
N ILE A 83 -3.47 12.99 -13.22
CA ILE A 83 -3.80 14.43 -13.18
C ILE A 83 -4.45 14.89 -14.49
N ASN A 84 -5.34 15.89 -14.39
CA ASN A 84 -5.74 16.66 -15.56
C ASN A 84 -4.54 17.46 -16.10
N ILE A 85 -4.30 17.43 -17.42
CA ILE A 85 -3.18 18.15 -18.04
C ILE A 85 -3.22 19.66 -17.75
N LYS A 86 -4.40 20.25 -17.62
CA LYS A 86 -4.57 21.68 -17.31
C LYS A 86 -4.16 22.03 -15.88
N ASP A 87 -4.17 21.05 -14.98
CA ASP A 87 -3.85 21.24 -13.57
C ASP A 87 -2.39 20.92 -13.23
N THR A 88 -1.58 20.47 -14.20
CA THR A 88 -0.18 20.06 -14.00
C THR A 88 0.65 21.05 -13.18
N LEU A 89 0.49 22.36 -13.41
CA LEU A 89 1.23 23.40 -12.69
C LEU A 89 0.94 23.41 -11.17
N LYS A 90 -0.24 22.93 -10.74
CA LYS A 90 -0.62 22.85 -9.33
C LYS A 90 0.09 21.71 -8.59
N PHE A 91 0.62 20.73 -9.32
CA PHE A 91 1.27 19.53 -8.80
C PHE A 91 2.80 19.62 -8.84
N ILE A 92 3.37 20.74 -9.30
CA ILE A 92 4.83 20.94 -9.31
C ILE A 92 5.30 21.23 -7.88
N PRO A 93 6.40 20.60 -7.41
CA PRO A 93 6.95 20.87 -6.09
C PRO A 93 7.48 22.29 -5.98
N ASN A 94 7.45 22.84 -4.76
CA ASN A 94 8.12 24.11 -4.48
C ASN A 94 9.66 23.94 -4.43
N SER A 95 10.39 25.04 -4.24
CA SER A 95 11.86 25.04 -4.16
C SER A 95 12.43 24.20 -3.01
N LYS A 96 11.60 23.78 -2.04
CA LYS A 96 11.96 22.90 -0.92
C LYS A 96 11.59 21.44 -1.18
N GLY A 97 11.13 21.08 -2.38
CA GLY A 97 10.71 19.73 -2.71
C GLY A 97 9.38 19.32 -2.06
N LYS A 98 8.54 20.28 -1.68
CA LYS A 98 7.23 20.01 -1.07
C LYS A 98 6.09 20.17 -2.07
N PHE A 99 5.11 19.27 -2.00
CA PHE A 99 3.80 19.42 -2.63
C PHE A 99 2.82 20.03 -1.63
N LYS A 100 1.83 20.76 -2.14
CA LYS A 100 0.79 21.39 -1.33
C LYS A 100 -0.57 20.86 -1.73
N CYS A 101 -1.24 20.18 -0.81
CA CYS A 101 -2.59 19.65 -1.02
C CYS A 101 -3.52 20.75 -1.56
N LEU A 102 -4.37 20.42 -2.53
CA LEU A 102 -5.11 21.43 -3.28
C LEU A 102 -6.19 22.13 -2.44
N LYS A 103 -6.81 21.41 -1.50
CA LYS A 103 -7.86 21.92 -0.61
C LYS A 103 -7.32 22.31 0.76
N SER A 104 -6.77 21.36 1.52
CA SER A 104 -6.30 21.57 2.90
C SER A 104 -5.08 22.50 3.00
N LYS A 105 -4.35 22.68 1.90
CA LYS A 105 -3.11 23.47 1.82
C LYS A 105 -1.96 22.93 2.69
N THR A 106 -2.09 21.74 3.25
CA THR A 106 -1.02 21.04 3.96
C THR A 106 0.14 20.77 3.01
N GLU A 107 1.38 20.96 3.49
CA GLU A 107 2.58 20.66 2.72
C GLU A 107 3.13 19.27 3.08
N ILE A 108 3.40 18.46 2.06
CA ILE A 108 3.99 17.11 2.18
C ILE A 108 5.24 17.02 1.30
N ASP A 109 6.11 16.04 1.54
CA ASP A 109 7.24 15.79 0.63
C ASP A 109 6.73 15.35 -0.74
N PHE A 110 7.30 15.87 -1.83
CA PHE A 110 6.82 15.56 -3.17
C PHE A 110 6.96 14.09 -3.56
N ILE A 111 7.88 13.37 -2.91
CA ILE A 111 8.01 11.91 -3.06
C ILE A 111 6.76 11.14 -2.58
N LYS A 112 5.91 11.77 -1.77
CA LYS A 112 4.65 11.21 -1.29
C LYS A 112 3.49 11.35 -2.29
N VAL A 113 3.74 11.91 -3.46
CA VAL A 113 2.73 11.99 -4.51
C VAL A 113 2.72 10.68 -5.29
N ASN A 114 1.56 10.03 -5.35
CA ASN A 114 1.37 8.69 -5.92
C ASN A 114 2.25 7.62 -5.25
N ASP A 115 2.33 7.64 -3.93
CA ASP A 115 3.11 6.68 -3.14
C ASP A 115 2.26 5.54 -2.54
N ASP A 116 1.00 5.42 -2.99
CA ASP A 116 -0.02 4.50 -2.48
C ASP A 116 -0.42 4.78 -1.02
N TYR A 117 -0.20 6.00 -0.51
CA TYR A 117 -0.62 6.43 0.82
C TYR A 117 -1.37 7.77 0.78
N CYS A 118 -2.51 7.86 1.48
CA CYS A 118 -3.33 9.06 1.49
C CYS A 118 -2.94 10.05 2.60
N ASP A 119 -2.13 11.06 2.25
CA ASP A 119 -1.76 12.20 3.08
C ASP A 119 -2.74 13.39 2.96
N CYS A 120 -3.30 13.68 1.78
CA CYS A 120 -4.25 14.80 1.61
C CYS A 120 -5.71 14.39 1.88
N LEU A 121 -6.06 14.13 3.14
CA LEU A 121 -7.35 13.53 3.53
C LEU A 121 -8.63 14.24 3.04
N GLU A 122 -8.57 15.56 2.80
CA GLU A 122 -9.74 16.34 2.39
C GLU A 122 -10.12 16.18 0.91
N ASP A 123 -9.14 15.91 0.04
CA ASP A 123 -9.30 15.93 -1.42
C ASP A 123 -8.56 14.82 -2.18
N GLY A 124 -7.70 14.07 -1.51
CA GLY A 124 -6.86 13.01 -2.10
C GLY A 124 -5.94 13.50 -3.20
N SER A 125 -5.56 14.79 -3.17
CA SER A 125 -4.79 15.42 -4.25
C SER A 125 -3.35 14.95 -4.36
N ASP A 126 -2.83 14.24 -3.37
CA ASP A 126 -1.53 13.57 -3.40
C ASP A 126 -1.56 12.25 -4.17
N GLU A 127 -2.73 11.61 -4.29
CA GLU A 127 -2.89 10.29 -4.92
C GLU A 127 -3.78 10.35 -6.18
N PRO A 128 -3.47 11.20 -7.19
CA PRO A 128 -4.27 11.27 -8.42
C PRO A 128 -4.15 10.03 -9.30
N GLY A 129 -3.08 9.24 -9.16
CA GLY A 129 -2.71 8.12 -10.01
C GLY A 129 -2.90 6.75 -9.37
N THR A 130 -3.33 6.67 -8.12
CA THR A 130 -3.50 5.43 -7.35
C THR A 130 -4.94 5.33 -6.78
N ASN A 131 -5.22 4.24 -6.08
CA ASN A 131 -6.50 4.03 -5.39
C ASN A 131 -6.44 4.29 -3.86
N ALA A 132 -5.37 4.94 -3.37
CA ALA A 132 -5.11 5.07 -1.93
C ALA A 132 -6.05 6.03 -1.19
N CYS A 133 -6.58 7.05 -1.87
CA CYS A 133 -7.48 8.04 -1.27
C CYS A 133 -8.95 7.81 -1.64
N ASN A 134 -9.85 7.59 -0.67
CA ASN A 134 -11.28 7.38 -0.91
C ASN A 134 -11.99 8.54 -1.66
N ASN A 135 -11.53 9.78 -1.45
CA ASN A 135 -12.07 10.98 -2.12
C ASN A 135 -11.27 11.38 -3.37
N GLY A 136 -10.30 10.55 -3.78
CA GLY A 136 -9.44 10.80 -4.92
C GLY A 136 -10.17 10.73 -6.25
N ILE A 137 -9.64 11.46 -7.23
CA ILE A 137 -10.16 11.52 -8.60
C ILE A 137 -9.00 11.25 -9.55
N PHE A 138 -9.18 10.25 -10.40
CA PHE A 138 -8.25 9.93 -11.47
C PHE A 138 -8.77 10.52 -12.78
N HIS A 139 -7.93 11.23 -13.51
CA HIS A 139 -8.22 11.71 -14.86
C HIS A 139 -7.62 10.77 -15.89
N CYS A 140 -8.49 10.26 -16.78
CA CYS A 140 -8.05 9.50 -17.94
C CYS A 140 -7.13 10.37 -18.80
N GLU A 141 -6.09 9.77 -19.35
CA GLU A 141 -5.06 10.52 -20.06
C GLU A 141 -5.51 10.98 -21.44
N LYS A 142 -6.25 10.12 -22.14
CA LYS A 142 -6.95 10.45 -23.38
C LYS A 142 -8.43 10.21 -23.22
N VAL A 143 -9.16 11.18 -23.73
CA VAL A 143 -10.62 11.21 -23.70
C VAL A 143 -11.11 11.56 -25.10
N SER A 144 -12.14 10.88 -25.56
CA SER A 144 -12.89 11.28 -26.75
C SER A 144 -14.27 11.80 -26.37
N LYS A 145 -14.90 12.50 -27.30
CA LYS A 145 -16.20 13.14 -27.07
C LYS A 145 -17.24 12.10 -26.63
N GLY A 146 -17.86 12.34 -25.48
CA GLY A 146 -18.88 11.44 -24.91
C GLY A 146 -18.32 10.28 -24.09
N MET A 147 -17.01 10.20 -23.87
CA MET A 147 -16.39 9.20 -22.98
C MET A 147 -16.05 9.78 -21.61
N THR A 148 -15.83 8.89 -20.64
CA THR A 148 -15.50 9.23 -19.26
C THR A 148 -14.16 9.98 -19.19
N GLU A 149 -14.19 11.22 -18.70
CA GLU A 149 -12.97 12.03 -18.52
C GLU A 149 -12.25 11.75 -17.19
N LYS A 150 -13.03 11.38 -16.17
CA LYS A 150 -12.53 11.16 -14.81
C LYS A 150 -13.31 10.04 -14.14
N ILE A 151 -12.60 9.29 -13.31
CA ILE A 151 -13.12 8.18 -12.53
C ILE A 151 -12.77 8.40 -11.06
N PRO A 152 -13.54 7.84 -10.12
CA PRO A 152 -13.14 7.80 -8.73
C PRO A 152 -11.91 6.90 -8.55
N SER A 153 -11.02 7.27 -7.63
CA SER A 153 -9.74 6.58 -7.36
C SER A 153 -9.89 5.08 -7.09
N TYR A 154 -10.97 4.62 -6.47
CA TYR A 154 -11.19 3.19 -6.17
C TYR A 154 -11.25 2.30 -7.41
N ARG A 155 -11.45 2.87 -8.60
CA ARG A 155 -11.45 2.16 -9.89
C ARG A 155 -10.07 2.07 -10.54
N VAL A 156 -9.07 2.75 -9.97
CA VAL A 156 -7.71 2.68 -10.48
C VAL A 156 -7.13 1.32 -10.09
N ASN A 157 -6.69 0.56 -11.10
CA ASN A 157 -6.19 -0.80 -10.95
C ASN A 157 -7.17 -1.71 -10.19
N ASP A 158 -8.46 -1.61 -10.49
CA ASP A 158 -9.48 -2.53 -9.96
C ASP A 158 -9.68 -3.76 -10.86
N GLY A 159 -9.01 -3.76 -12.02
CA GLY A 159 -9.07 -4.82 -13.00
C GLY A 159 -10.15 -4.64 -14.06
N VAL A 160 -10.85 -3.51 -14.08
CA VAL A 160 -11.85 -3.12 -15.08
C VAL A 160 -11.35 -1.89 -15.83
N CYS A 161 -11.45 -1.91 -17.16
CA CYS A 161 -11.09 -0.75 -17.98
C CYS A 161 -12.25 0.26 -18.00
N ASP A 162 -12.19 1.28 -17.16
CA ASP A 162 -13.12 2.40 -17.15
C ASP A 162 -12.71 3.53 -18.11
N CYS A 163 -11.40 3.78 -18.25
CA CYS A 163 -10.90 4.73 -19.24
C CYS A 163 -10.85 4.09 -20.64
N CYS A 164 -11.25 4.84 -21.68
CA CYS A 164 -11.23 4.34 -23.07
C CYS A 164 -9.82 4.01 -23.57
N ASP A 165 -8.82 4.68 -23.00
CA ASP A 165 -7.40 4.49 -23.28
C ASP A 165 -6.72 3.50 -22.35
N GLY A 166 -7.44 2.93 -21.36
CA GLY A 166 -6.92 1.99 -20.37
C GLY A 166 -5.88 2.57 -19.42
N SER A 167 -5.81 3.90 -19.28
CA SER A 167 -4.80 4.58 -18.46
C SER A 167 -4.96 4.34 -16.95
N ASP A 168 -6.16 3.92 -16.53
CA ASP A 168 -6.56 3.54 -15.18
C ASP A 168 -6.02 2.18 -14.73
N GLU A 169 -5.78 1.26 -15.66
CA GLU A 169 -5.29 -0.10 -15.41
C GLU A 169 -3.82 -0.25 -15.79
N TRP A 170 -2.98 0.55 -15.13
CA TRP A 170 -1.54 0.64 -15.41
C TRP A 170 -0.69 -0.36 -14.60
N LEU A 171 -1.21 -0.84 -13.46
CA LEU A 171 -0.79 -2.11 -12.86
C LEU A 171 -1.54 -3.21 -13.58
N GLU A 172 -0.84 -4.07 -14.31
CA GLU A 172 -1.49 -5.21 -14.95
C GLU A 172 -1.76 -6.30 -13.90
N ILE A 173 -2.73 -6.05 -13.01
CA ILE A 173 -3.10 -6.94 -11.92
C ILE A 173 -3.72 -8.22 -12.50
N SER A 174 -3.28 -9.35 -11.97
CA SER A 174 -3.82 -10.67 -12.31
C SER A 174 -4.99 -10.97 -11.37
N ILE A 175 -6.22 -10.92 -11.87
CA ILE A 175 -7.43 -11.19 -11.09
C ILE A 175 -7.70 -12.70 -11.10
N LEU A 176 -8.08 -13.26 -9.96
CA LEU A 176 -8.50 -14.65 -9.87
C LEU A 176 -9.80 -14.89 -10.65
N ASP A 177 -9.76 -15.79 -11.63
CA ASP A 177 -10.94 -16.15 -12.41
C ASP A 177 -11.82 -17.12 -11.60
N THR A 178 -12.82 -16.57 -10.90
CA THR A 178 -13.74 -17.34 -10.05
C THR A 178 -14.69 -18.22 -10.85
N GLN A 179 -14.81 -18.05 -12.18
CA GLN A 179 -15.65 -18.91 -13.02
C GLN A 179 -15.06 -20.32 -13.22
N ILE A 180 -13.80 -20.55 -12.84
CA ILE A 180 -13.09 -21.82 -13.05
C ILE A 180 -13.02 -22.65 -11.75
N VAL A 181 -13.56 -22.14 -10.64
CA VAL A 181 -13.57 -22.81 -9.33
C VAL A 181 -14.69 -23.88 -9.24
N SER A 182 -14.91 -24.62 -10.33
CA SER A 182 -15.73 -25.83 -10.34
C SER A 182 -14.87 -27.01 -10.81
N GLY A 183 -14.09 -27.54 -9.87
CA GLY A 183 -13.43 -28.84 -9.98
C GLY A 183 -11.93 -28.78 -10.23
N ASN A 184 -11.13 -29.22 -9.24
CA ASN A 184 -9.75 -29.74 -9.34
C ASN A 184 -8.83 -29.20 -10.46
N GLN A 185 -8.90 -27.90 -10.78
CA GLN A 185 -8.09 -27.25 -11.79
C GLN A 185 -7.32 -26.10 -11.13
N SER A 186 -6.07 -25.93 -11.55
CA SER A 186 -5.14 -24.88 -11.13
C SER A 186 -5.82 -23.50 -11.14
N LEU A 187 -5.57 -22.69 -10.10
CA LEU A 187 -6.01 -21.29 -10.04
C LEU A 187 -5.61 -20.58 -11.35
N GLN A 188 -6.61 -20.19 -12.15
CA GLN A 188 -6.37 -19.42 -13.37
C GLN A 188 -6.53 -17.94 -13.04
N TYR A 189 -5.53 -17.16 -13.42
CA TYR A 189 -5.54 -15.71 -13.26
C TYR A 189 -5.74 -15.07 -14.63
N ARG A 190 -6.68 -14.13 -14.71
CA ARG A 190 -6.88 -13.30 -15.90
C ARG A 190 -6.13 -11.99 -15.73
N LYS A 191 -5.36 -11.62 -16.76
CA LYS A 191 -4.74 -10.30 -16.84
C LYS A 191 -5.75 -9.33 -17.43
N THR A 192 -5.95 -8.19 -16.79
CA THR A 192 -6.73 -7.11 -17.39
C THR A 192 -5.97 -6.52 -18.57
N ILE A 193 -6.59 -6.56 -19.76
CA ILE A 193 -6.02 -6.01 -20.99
C ILE A 193 -7.03 -5.04 -21.57
N CYS A 194 -6.74 -3.75 -21.45
CA CYS A 194 -7.55 -2.70 -22.05
C CYS A 194 -7.27 -2.60 -23.56
N GLN A 195 -8.34 -2.36 -24.33
CA GLN A 195 -8.23 -2.26 -25.79
C GLN A 195 -7.61 -0.94 -26.26
N ASN A 196 -7.54 0.05 -25.37
CA ASN A 196 -6.96 1.38 -25.56
C ASN A 196 -7.47 2.08 -26.83
N LYS A 197 -8.80 2.09 -27.00
CA LYS A 197 -9.51 2.67 -28.16
C LYS A 197 -10.49 3.73 -27.70
N CYS A 198 -10.11 5.00 -27.85
CA CYS A 198 -11.03 6.12 -27.74
C CYS A 198 -11.59 6.41 -29.15
N ILE A 199 -12.86 6.11 -29.38
CA ILE A 199 -13.52 6.36 -30.67
C ILE A 199 -13.84 7.86 -30.74
N ASN A 200 -13.36 8.53 -31.78
CA ASN A 200 -13.77 9.90 -32.09
C ASN A 200 -15.09 9.85 -32.86
N SER A 201 -16.15 10.42 -32.29
CA SER A 201 -17.38 10.76 -33.03
C SER A 201 -17.54 12.26 -33.15
#